data_AF-I2JLN9-F1
#
_entry.id   AF-I2JLN9-F1
#
_cell.length_a   1.000
_cell.length_b   1.000
_cell.length_c   1.000
_cell.angle_alpha   90.00
_cell.angle_beta   90.00
_cell.angle_gamma   90.00
#
_symmetry.space_group_name_H-M   'P 1'
#
loop_
_entity.id
_entity.type
_entity.pdbx_description
1 polymer ?
#
loop_
_entity_poly.entity_id
_entity_poly.type
_entity_poly.pdbx_seq_one_letter_code
_entity_poly.pdbx_strand_id
1 'polypeptide(L)'
;MFRFKVLALFGCINLLFIMSALLAPISFAGRDYAWPQAAVLILIQGLVALAMLYAARQKFAGADIADKAYPAVLVAYVLWLCMMWRWLSL
;
A
#
# COMPACT_ATOMS: atom_id res chain seq x y z
N MET A 1 -1.94 19.22 -7.17
CA MET A 1 -3.18 18.67 -6.56
C MET A 1 -3.56 17.30 -7.12
N PHE A 2 -3.61 17.11 -8.45
CA PHE A 2 -3.99 15.84 -9.09
C PHE A 2 -3.22 14.61 -8.56
N ARG A 3 -1.88 14.69 -8.46
CA ARG A 3 -1.01 13.62 -7.94
C ARG A 3 -1.42 13.06 -6.57
N PHE A 4 -1.93 13.91 -5.68
CA PHE A 4 -2.34 13.50 -4.33
C PHE A 4 -3.75 12.89 -4.30
N LYS A 5 -4.63 13.27 -5.25
CA LYS A 5 -5.92 12.58 -5.45
C LYS A 5 -5.68 11.15 -5.94
N VAL A 6 -4.76 10.98 -6.89
CA VAL A 6 -4.33 9.66 -7.36
C VAL A 6 -3.71 8.86 -6.21
N LEU A 7 -2.81 9.47 -5.43
CA LEU A 7 -2.20 8.81 -4.26
C LEU A 7 -3.26 8.32 -3.25
N ALA A 8 -4.26 9.15 -2.95
CA ALA A 8 -5.34 8.76 -2.05
C ALA A 8 -6.17 7.59 -2.60
N LEU A 9 -6.49 7.62 -3.89
CA LEU A 9 -7.22 6.53 -4.55
C LEU A 9 -6.44 5.21 -4.47
N PHE A 10 -5.13 5.24 -4.77
CA PHE A 10 -4.27 4.07 -4.65
C PHE A 10 -4.16 3.55 -3.22
N GLY A 11 -4.09 4.44 -2.22
CA GLY A 11 -4.14 4.06 -0.81
C GLY A 11 -5.44 3.33 -0.45
N CYS A 12 -6.60 3.85 -0.88
CA CYS A 12 -7.89 3.19 -0.68
C CYS A 12 -7.96 1.82 -1.35
N ILE A 13 -7.50 1.70 -2.60
CA ILE A 13 -7.47 0.42 -3.32
C ILE A 13 -6.62 -0.61 -2.58
N ASN A 14 -5.45 -0.22 -2.06
CA ASN A 14 -4.60 -1.12 -1.28
C ASN A 14 -5.28 -1.58 0.02
N LEU A 15 -5.98 -0.68 0.73
CA LEU A 15 -6.74 -1.08 1.91
C LEU A 15 -7.87 -2.07 1.56
N LEU A 16 -8.60 -1.82 0.47
CA LEU A 16 -9.63 -2.74 0.00
C LEU A 16 -9.04 -4.12 -0.35
N PHE A 17 -7.88 -4.14 -1.01
CA PHE A 17 -7.18 -5.36 -1.35
C PHE A 17 -6.76 -6.15 -0.11
N ILE A 18 -6.25 -5.47 0.93
CA ILE A 18 -5.94 -6.10 2.22
C ILE A 18 -7.21 -6.67 2.85
N MET A 19 -8.30 -5.90 2.88
CA MET A 19 -9.57 -6.38 3.44
C MET A 19 -10.07 -7.63 2.71
N SER A 20 -9.96 -7.69 1.39
CA SER A 20 -10.29 -8.92 0.65
C SER A 20 -9.38 -10.09 1.01
N ALA A 21 -8.07 -9.87 1.17
CA ALA A 21 -7.10 -10.91 1.53
C ALA A 21 -7.26 -11.43 2.97
N LEU A 22 -7.87 -10.64 3.86
CA LEU A 22 -8.22 -11.05 5.23
C LEU A 22 -9.51 -11.88 5.28
N LEU A 23 -10.42 -11.68 4.33
CA LEU A 23 -11.71 -12.39 4.28
C LEU A 23 -11.62 -13.69 3.48
N ALA A 24 -10.83 -13.71 2.41
CA ALA A 24 -10.63 -14.88 1.56
C ALA A 24 -9.21 -14.91 0.99
N PRO A 25 -8.61 -16.10 0.82
CA PRO A 25 -7.30 -16.21 0.22
C PRO A 25 -7.34 -15.77 -1.24
N ILE A 26 -6.38 -14.91 -1.62
CA ILE A 26 -6.20 -14.49 -3.01
C ILE A 26 -5.01 -15.24 -3.59
N SER A 27 -5.26 -16.21 -4.47
CA SER A 27 -4.21 -17.04 -5.04
C SER A 27 -3.52 -16.36 -6.23
N PHE A 28 -2.20 -16.23 -6.16
CA PHE A 28 -1.33 -15.74 -7.23
C PHE A 28 -0.26 -16.77 -7.54
N ALA A 29 -0.18 -17.22 -8.80
CA ALA A 29 0.85 -18.17 -9.25
C ALA A 29 0.98 -19.42 -8.35
N GLY A 30 -0.14 -19.93 -7.81
CA GLY A 30 -0.16 -21.08 -6.92
C GLY A 30 0.18 -20.79 -5.45
N ARG A 31 0.34 -19.52 -5.06
CA ARG A 31 0.49 -19.11 -3.65
C ARG A 31 -0.68 -18.29 -3.18
N ASP A 32 -1.09 -18.52 -1.93
CA ASP A 32 -2.17 -17.77 -1.32
C ASP A 32 -1.66 -16.52 -0.62
N TYR A 33 -2.08 -15.35 -1.14
CA TYR A 33 -1.95 -14.08 -0.45
C TYR A 33 -3.09 -13.97 0.57
N ALA A 34 -2.83 -14.50 1.76
CA ALA A 34 -3.81 -14.60 2.83
C ALA A 34 -3.12 -14.49 4.20
N TRP A 35 -3.91 -14.18 5.22
CA TRP A 35 -3.47 -14.35 6.60
C TRP A 35 -3.65 -15.80 7.04
N PRO A 36 -2.65 -16.45 7.68
CA PRO A 36 -1.36 -15.91 8.13
C PRO A 36 -0.19 -16.06 7.14
N GLN A 37 -0.38 -16.72 6.00
CA GLN A 37 0.70 -17.14 5.08
C GLN A 37 1.57 -15.96 4.57
N ALA A 38 0.97 -14.80 4.36
CA ALA A 38 1.64 -13.57 3.91
C ALA A 38 1.52 -12.42 4.93
N ALA A 39 1.42 -12.73 6.23
CA ALA A 39 1.14 -11.78 7.31
C ALA A 39 1.99 -10.50 7.28
N VAL A 40 3.31 -10.63 7.14
CA VAL A 40 4.24 -9.49 7.13
C VAL A 40 4.04 -8.61 5.89
N LEU A 41 3.82 -9.22 4.72
CA LEU A 41 3.55 -8.49 3.48
C LEU A 41 2.24 -7.71 3.57
N ILE A 42 1.20 -8.31 4.13
CA ILE A 42 -0.10 -7.67 4.37
C ILE A 42 0.04 -6.48 5.33
N LEU A 43 0.80 -6.66 6.43
CA LEU A 43 1.02 -5.60 7.41
C LEU A 43 1.78 -4.41 6.79
N ILE A 44 2.86 -4.68 6.05
CA ILE A 44 3.62 -3.63 5.36
C ILE A 44 2.76 -2.93 4.31
N GLN A 45 1.96 -3.68 3.53
CA GLN A 45 1.00 -3.09 2.58
C GLN A 45 0.06 -2.11 3.28
N GLY A 46 -0.45 -2.48 4.46
CA GLY A 46 -1.34 -1.65 5.26
C GLY A 46 -0.68 -0.36 5.70
N LEU A 47 0.55 -0.42 6.22
CA LEU A 47 1.32 0.75 6.62
C LEU A 47 1.59 1.69 5.43
N VAL A 48 1.95 1.15 4.27
CA VAL A 48 2.18 1.94 3.05
C VAL A 48 0.88 2.60 2.57
N ALA A 49 -0.24 1.88 2.58
CA ALA A 49 -1.55 2.42 2.20
C ALA A 49 -1.99 3.56 3.14
N LEU A 50 -1.78 3.39 4.45
CA LEU A 50 -2.05 4.46 5.44
C LEU A 50 -1.13 5.67 5.22
N ALA A 51 0.14 5.46 4.90
CA ALA A 51 1.07 6.55 4.60
C ALA A 51 0.66 7.34 3.35
N MET A 52 0.15 6.67 2.31
CA MET A 52 -0.44 7.31 1.12
C MET A 52 -1.62 8.22 1.47
N LEU A 53 -2.57 7.69 2.25
CA LEU A 53 -3.75 8.45 2.67
C LEU A 53 -3.38 9.61 3.57
N TYR A 54 -2.43 9.41 4.48
CA TYR A 54 -1.91 10.46 5.35
C TYR A 54 -1.26 11.59 4.55
N ALA A 55 -0.35 11.28 3.62
CA ALA A 55 0.30 12.29 2.79
C ALA A 55 -0.72 13.07 1.93
N ALA A 56 -1.71 12.38 1.36
CA ALA A 56 -2.77 13.04 0.60
C ALA A 56 -3.63 13.95 1.49
N ARG A 57 -4.04 13.48 2.67
CA ARG A 57 -4.83 14.26 3.64
C ARG A 57 -4.08 15.51 4.09
N GLN A 58 -2.77 15.39 4.37
CA GLN A 58 -1.94 16.53 4.73
C GLN A 58 -1.88 17.57 3.60
N LYS A 59 -1.81 17.14 2.34
CA LYS A 59 -1.84 18.10 1.22
C LYS A 59 -3.19 18.80 1.11
N PHE A 60 -4.29 18.09 1.30
CA PHE A 60 -5.63 18.68 1.25
C PHE A 60 -5.88 19.66 2.39
N ALA A 61 -5.22 19.45 3.54
CA ALA A 61 -5.20 20.41 4.66
C ALA A 61 -4.27 21.61 4.44
N GLY A 62 -3.55 21.68 3.32
CA GLY A 62 -2.62 22.78 3.02
C GLY A 62 -1.25 22.67 3.70
N ALA A 63 -0.92 21.54 4.33
CA ALA A 63 0.35 21.36 5.01
C ALA A 63 1.51 21.06 4.04
N ASP A 64 2.66 21.68 4.27
CA ASP A 64 3.89 21.49 3.47
C ASP A 64 4.52 20.10 3.65
N ILE A 65 4.26 19.43 4.78
CA ILE A 65 4.79 18.08 5.06
C ILE A 65 4.41 17.06 3.98
N ALA A 66 3.29 17.26 3.29
CA ALA A 66 2.84 16.36 2.24
C ALA A 66 3.78 16.31 1.03
N ASP A 67 4.40 17.43 0.65
CA ASP A 67 5.32 17.45 -0.48
C ASP A 67 6.65 16.76 -0.16
N LYS A 68 7.01 16.70 1.14
CA LYS A 68 8.16 15.93 1.65
C LYS A 68 7.84 14.45 1.83
N ALA A 69 6.63 14.12 2.28
CA ALA A 69 6.18 12.75 2.47
C ALA A 69 5.91 12.03 1.14
N TYR A 70 5.47 12.75 0.11
CA TYR A 70 5.13 12.18 -1.20
C TYR A 70 6.22 11.27 -1.79
N PRO A 71 7.49 11.72 -1.97
CA PRO A 71 8.53 10.85 -2.51
C PRO A 71 8.85 9.66 -1.59
N ALA A 72 8.82 9.83 -0.26
CA ALA A 72 9.05 8.74 0.67
C ALA A 72 8.00 7.65 0.56
N VAL A 73 6.72 8.02 0.42
CA VAL A 73 5.62 7.09 0.22
C VAL A 73 5.74 6.33 -1.10
N LEU A 74 6.15 7.01 -2.18
CA LEU A 74 6.38 6.35 -3.47
C LEU A 74 7.49 5.30 -3.36
N VAL A 75 8.62 5.64 -2.74
CA VAL A 75 9.72 4.69 -2.52
C VAL A 75 9.27 3.53 -1.64
N ALA A 76 8.52 3.78 -0.57
CA ALA A 76 7.97 2.72 0.28
C ALA A 76 7.05 1.77 -0.50
N TYR A 77 6.25 2.29 -1.44
CA TYR A 77 5.41 1.46 -2.29
C TYR A 77 6.22 0.63 -3.30
N VAL A 78 7.26 1.22 -3.90
CA VAL A 78 8.18 0.49 -4.78
C VAL A 78 8.88 -0.64 -4.01
N LEU A 79 9.34 -0.38 -2.78
CA LEU A 79 9.92 -1.41 -1.92
C LEU A 79 8.94 -2.53 -1.60
N TRP A 80 7.68 -2.20 -1.30
CA TRP A 80 6.65 -3.20 -1.10
C TRP A 80 6.40 -4.05 -2.36
N LEU A 81 6.38 -3.44 -3.56
CA LEU A 81 6.28 -4.19 -4.82
C LEU A 81 7.46 -5.15 -5.02
N CYS A 82 8.69 -4.74 -4.66
CA CYS A 82 9.85 -5.62 -4.69
C CYS A 82 9.72 -6.80 -3.72
N MET A 83 9.19 -6.57 -2.51
CA MET A 83 8.93 -7.63 -1.54
C MET A 83 7.85 -8.61 -2.04
N MET A 84 6.78 -8.08 -2.64
CA MET A 84 5.72 -8.87 -3.27
C MET A 84 6.27 -9.74 -4.40
N TRP A 85 7.07 -9.14 -5.30
CA TRP A 85 7.71 -9.87 -6.39
C TRP A 85 8.62 -10.98 -5.87
N ARG A 86 9.44 -10.68 -4.86
CA ARG A 86 10.30 -11.67 -4.21
C ARG A 86 9.46 -12.82 -3.65
N TRP A 87 8.40 -12.53 -2.91
CA TRP A 87 7.51 -13.55 -2.36
C TRP A 87 6.86 -14.41 -3.44
N LEU A 88 6.42 -13.82 -4.54
CA LEU A 88 5.87 -14.53 -5.71
C LEU A 88 6.90 -15.39 -6.44
N SER A 89 8.20 -15.17 -6.24
CA SER A 89 9.30 -15.90 -6.89
C SER A 89 9.94 -17.02 -6.05
N LEU A 90 9.57 -17.14 -4.76
CA LEU A 90 10.16 -18.12 -3.82
C LEU A 90 9.79 -19.59 -4.09
#